data_AF-A0A966F9D7-F1
#
_entry.id   AF-A0A966F9D7-F1
#
_cell.length_a   1.000
_cell.length_b   1.000
_cell.length_c   1.000
_cell.angle_alpha   90.00
_cell.angle_beta   90.00
_cell.angle_gamma   90.00
#
_symmetry.space_group_name_H-M   'P 1'
#
loop_
_entity.id
_entity.type
_entity.pdbx_description
1 polymer ?
#
loop_
_entity_poly.entity_id
_entity_poly.type
_entity_poly.pdbx_seq_one_letter_code
_entity_poly.pdbx_strand_id
1 'polypeptide(L)' 'GFDLGQAAEVISCRYHGPSIRVLVNATYVLDFLAAVECANIELQLRDGDGPVVLRPTEPDPPLTDSLYVIMPIRA' A
#
# COMPACT_ATOMS: atom_id res chain seq x y z
N GLY A 1 -20.19 9.08 -24.86
CA GLY A 1 -18.81 8.76 -24.45
C GLY A 1 -18.79 8.81 -22.94
N PHE A 2 -18.50 7.70 -22.29
CA PHE A 2 -18.41 7.66 -20.83
C PHE A 2 -17.08 8.28 -20.42
N ASP A 3 -17.15 9.44 -19.78
CA ASP A 3 -16.02 9.99 -19.04
C ASP A 3 -15.94 9.21 -17.72
N LEU A 4 -14.90 8.40 -17.56
CA LEU A 4 -14.65 7.68 -16.32
C LEU A 4 -14.20 8.73 -15.30
N GLY A 5 -15.10 9.10 -14.39
CA GLY A 5 -14.84 10.13 -13.38
C GLY A 5 -13.52 9.90 -12.63
N GLN A 6 -12.84 11.00 -12.32
CA GLN A 6 -11.57 10.96 -11.58
C GLN A 6 -11.83 11.25 -10.10
N ALA A 7 -11.15 10.51 -9.23
CA ALA A 7 -11.13 10.75 -7.78
C ALA A 7 -9.67 10.87 -7.32
N ALA A 8 -9.41 11.84 -6.44
CA ALA A 8 -8.11 12.06 -5.84
C ALA A 8 -8.28 12.48 -4.38
N GLU A 9 -7.45 11.92 -3.50
CA GLU A 9 -7.45 12.19 -2.08
C GLU A 9 -6.01 12.30 -1.56
N VAL A 10 -5.80 13.13 -0.55
CA VAL A 10 -4.51 13.29 0.12
C VAL A 10 -4.66 12.82 1.56
N ILE A 11 -3.90 11.80 1.92
CA ILE A 11 -3.89 11.20 3.26
C ILE A 11 -2.58 11.55 3.96
N SER A 12 -2.65 11.94 5.23
CA SER A 12 -1.45 12.24 6.03
C SER A 12 -0.70 10.95 6.37
N CYS A 13 0.62 10.93 6.18
CA CYS A 13 1.47 9.81 6.56
C CYS A 13 2.83 10.29 7.08
N ARG A 14 3.54 9.40 7.80
CA ARG A 14 4.97 9.60 8.08
C ARG A 14 5.75 9.05 6.89
N TYR A 15 6.53 9.89 6.24
CA TYR A 15 7.27 9.54 5.03
C TYR A 15 8.76 9.83 5.20
N HIS A 16 9.60 8.88 4.79
CA HIS A 16 11.05 9.00 4.85
C HIS A 16 11.66 8.61 3.49
N GLY A 17 12.54 9.45 2.96
CA GLY A 17 13.22 9.24 1.69
C GLY A 17 12.76 10.19 0.57
N PRO A 18 13.22 9.97 -0.68
CA PRO A 18 12.86 10.78 -1.83
C PRO A 18 11.39 10.58 -2.24
N SER A 19 10.78 11.58 -2.89
CA SER A 19 9.43 11.44 -3.45
C SER A 19 9.39 10.38 -4.55
N ILE A 20 8.34 9.55 -4.53
CA ILE A 20 8.14 8.44 -5.46
C ILE A 20 6.68 8.38 -5.91
N ARG A 21 6.44 7.90 -7.12
CA ARG A 21 5.11 7.56 -7.62
C ARG A 21 5.07 6.09 -7.98
N VAL A 22 4.07 5.39 -7.45
CA VAL A 22 3.78 3.99 -7.76
C VAL A 22 2.32 3.88 -8.21
N LEU A 23 2.04 2.97 -9.14
CA LEU A 23 0.68 2.59 -9.50
C LEU A 23 0.44 1.17 -9.02
N VAL A 24 -0.59 0.97 -8.20
CA VAL A 24 -0.92 -0.33 -7.62
C VAL A 24 -2.37 -0.71 -7.93
N ASN A 25 -2.67 -2.00 -7.91
CA ASN A 25 -4.05 -2.45 -7.93
C ASN A 25 -4.69 -2.12 -6.57
N ALA A 26 -5.72 -1.27 -6.57
CA ALA A 26 -6.41 -0.87 -5.35
C ALA A 26 -7.02 -2.06 -4.59
N THR A 27 -7.49 -3.10 -5.30
CA THR A 27 -8.07 -4.29 -4.66
C THR A 27 -7.05 -4.97 -3.74
N TYR A 28 -5.80 -5.12 -4.17
CA TYR A 28 -4.77 -5.78 -3.34
C TYR A 28 -4.41 -4.98 -2.09
N VAL A 29 -4.50 -3.65 -2.16
CA VAL A 29 -4.31 -2.80 -0.97
C VAL A 29 -5.48 -2.98 0.00
N LEU A 30 -6.72 -2.96 -0.52
CA LEU A 30 -7.93 -3.14 0.30
C LEU A 30 -8.01 -4.53 0.92
N ASP A 31 -7.64 -5.58 0.18
CA ASP A 31 -7.60 -6.95 0.68
C ASP A 31 -6.64 -7.11 1.86
N PHE A 32 -5.46 -6.49 1.78
CA PHE A 32 -4.51 -6.47 2.89
C PHE A 32 -5.08 -5.72 4.10
N LEU A 33 -5.65 -4.52 3.89
CA LEU A 33 -6.23 -3.72 4.97
C LEU A 33 -7.39 -4.43 5.68
N ALA A 34 -8.19 -5.20 4.95
CA ALA A 34 -9.28 -5.99 5.53
C ALA A 34 -8.78 -7.23 6.31
N ALA A 35 -7.56 -7.69 6.05
CA ALA A 35 -6.99 -8.88 6.65
C ALA A 35 -6.15 -8.60 7.93
N VAL A 36 -5.84 -7.34 8.22
CA VAL A 36 -5.05 -6.94 9.39
C VAL A 36 -5.87 -6.12 10.38
N GLU A 37 -5.71 -6.39 11.67
CA GLU A 37 -6.34 -5.62 12.75
C GLU A 37 -5.29 -4.75 13.43
N CYS A 38 -4.99 -3.58 12.85
CA CYS A 38 -4.04 -2.62 13.42
C CYS A 38 -4.41 -1.17 13.07
N ALA A 39 -3.99 -0.23 13.92
CA ALA A 39 -4.28 1.18 13.71
C ALA A 39 -3.43 1.80 12.58
N ASN A 40 -2.24 1.26 12.32
CA ASN A 40 -1.31 1.78 11.33
C ASN A 40 -0.62 0.63 10.59
N ILE A 41 -0.36 0.88 9.31
CA ILE A 41 0.46 0.01 8.45
C ILE A 41 1.66 0.80 7.92
N GLU A 42 2.70 0.10 7.52
CA GLU A 42 3.84 0.67 6.83
C GLU A 42 3.92 0.14 5.39
N LEU A 43 4.21 1.04 4.46
CA LEU A 43 4.55 0.72 3.08
C LEU A 43 6.05 0.91 2.89
N GLN A 44 6.73 -0.14 2.43
CA GLN A 44 8.13 -0.06 2.01
C GLN A 44 8.21 -0.04 0.49
N LEU A 45 8.86 1.00 -0.01
CA LEU A 45 9.00 1.29 -1.43
C LEU A 45 10.49 1.40 -1.78
N ARG A 46 10.89 0.78 -2.89
CA ARG A 46 12.26 0.92 -3.42
C ARG A 46 12.31 1.90 -4.58
N ASP A 47 11.46 1.70 -5.58
CA ASP A 47 11.38 2.45 -6.83
C ASP A 47 9.98 2.30 -7.45
N GLY A 48 9.70 3.03 -8.53
CA GLY A 48 8.34 3.15 -9.10
C GLY A 48 7.78 1.86 -9.69
N ASP A 49 8.65 0.92 -10.06
CA ASP A 49 8.31 -0.31 -10.77
C ASP A 49 8.56 -1.57 -9.91
N GLY A 50 9.25 -1.41 -8.78
CA GLY A 50 9.66 -2.46 -7.88
C GLY A 50 8.57 -2.85 -6.88
N PRO A 51 8.76 -3.98 -6.17
CA PRO A 51 7.75 -4.48 -5.23
C PRO A 51 7.39 -3.46 -4.15
N VAL A 52 6.10 -3.37 -3.85
CA VAL A 52 5.54 -2.62 -2.71
C VAL A 52 5.27 -3.61 -1.60
N VAL A 53 5.89 -3.41 -0.43
CA VAL A 53 5.71 -4.29 0.72
C VAL A 53 4.84 -3.58 1.76
N LEU A 54 3.76 -4.24 2.18
CA LEU A 54 2.87 -3.78 3.23
C LEU A 54 3.06 -4.63 4.49
N ARG A 55 3.10 -3.97 5.65
CA ARG A 55 3.21 -4.62 6.95
C ARG A 55 2.40 -3.88 8.03
N PRO A 56 1.74 -4.58 8.96
CA PRO A 56 1.16 -3.93 10.13
C PRO A 56 2.27 -3.39 11.04
N THR A 57 2.09 -2.23 11.66
CA THR A 57 3.08 -1.70 12.61
C THR A 57 2.97 -2.31 14.01
N GLU A 58 1.79 -2.86 14.32
CA GLU A 58 1.49 -3.56 15.57
C GLU A 58 1.17 -5.01 15.19
N PRO A 59 1.98 -6.00 15.63
CA PRO A 59 1.73 -7.39 15.30
C PRO A 59 0.49 -7.88 16.06
N ASP A 60 -0.51 -8.36 15.33
CA ASP A 60 -1.59 -9.17 15.90
C ASP A 60 -1.07 -10.62 16.07
N PRO A 61 -0.97 -11.18 17.29
CA PRO A 61 -0.60 -12.58 17.48
C PRO A 61 -1.72 -13.48 16.93
N PRO A 62 -1.48 -14.45 16.02
CA PRO A 62 -0.22 -15.15 15.74
C PRO A 62 0.50 -14.74 14.44
N LEU A 63 0.11 -13.63 13.79
CA LEU A 63 0.59 -13.17 12.48
C LEU A 63 1.91 -12.38 12.54
N THR A 64 2.77 -12.68 13.51
CA THR A 64 4.17 -12.21 13.55
C THR A 64 4.85 -12.56 12.24
N ASP A 65 5.20 -11.52 11.46
CA ASP A 65 5.84 -11.53 10.13
C ASP A 65 4.93 -11.68 8.88
N SER A 66 3.68 -11.18 8.93
CA SER A 66 2.86 -11.06 7.71
C SER A 66 3.39 -9.98 6.76
N LEU A 67 4.14 -10.42 5.74
CA LEU A 67 4.58 -9.58 4.62
C LEU A 67 3.63 -9.74 3.44
N TYR A 68 2.98 -8.64 3.05
CA TYR A 68 2.14 -8.61 1.85
C TYR A 68 2.86 -7.86 0.74
N VAL A 69 3.12 -8.54 -0.38
CA VAL A 69 3.91 -7.99 -1.49
C VAL A 69 3.03 -7.77 -2.69
N ILE A 70 2.97 -6.52 -3.16
CA ILE A 70 2.24 -6.11 -4.36
C ILE A 70 3.25 -5.73 -5.44
N MET A 71 3.07 -6.26 -6.64
CA MET A 71 3.80 -5.76 -7.81
C MET A 71 3.06 -4.55 -8.40
N PRO A 72 3.73 -3.43 -8.67
CA PRO A 72 3.13 -2.29 -9.36
C PRO A 72 2.59 -2.68 -10.73
N ILE A 73 1.54 -1.98 -11.13
CA ILE A 73 1.02 -2.05 -12.50
C ILE A 73 1.87 -1.10 -13.35
N ARG A 74 2.22 -1.52 -14.56
CA ARG A 74 2.88 -0.64 -15.51
C ARG A 74 1.92 0.47 -15.94
N ALA A 75 2.40 1.71 -15.88
CA ALA A 75 1.69 2.88 -16.39
C ALA A 75 1.58 2.85 -17.92
#